data_AF-A0A7S1DF35-F1
#
_entry.id   AF-A0A7S1DF35-F1
#
_cell.length_a   1.000
_cell.length_b   1.000
_cell.length_c   1.000
_cell.angle_alpha   90.00
_cell.angle_beta   90.00
_cell.angle_gamma   90.00
#
_symmetry.space_group_name_H-M   'P 1'
#
loop_
_entity.id
_entity.type
_entity.pdbx_description
1 polymer ?
#
loop_
_entity_poly.entity_id
_entity_poly.type
_entity_poly.pdbx_seq_one_letter_code
_entity_poly.pdbx_strand_id
1 'polypeptide(L)'
;NILIVTRPKVEVDYPFWTEAMDMWVKTRCPYDTLKDELKEAGYQVSHSIVRYACKLPVKQWQEMIKNRFWSPFSYFTDEELELGCERILIEFKDRIDEDGFIHFEDRLVLITAHV
;
A
#
# COMPACT_ATOMS: atom_id res chain seq x y z
N ASN A 1 11.26 -9.92 21.83
CA ASN A 1 10.21 -9.00 21.35
C ASN A 1 10.49 -8.65 19.91
N ILE A 2 9.61 -9.06 19.00
CA ILE A 2 9.65 -8.77 17.56
C ILE A 2 8.50 -7.82 17.24
N LEU A 3 8.76 -6.79 16.43
CA LEU A 3 7.74 -5.96 15.80
C LEU A 3 7.88 -6.10 14.29
N ILE A 4 6.82 -6.57 13.63
CA ILE A 4 6.72 -6.57 12.17
C ILE A 4 5.71 -5.50 11.77
N VAL A 5 6.14 -4.58 10.91
CA VAL A 5 5.27 -3.57 10.28
C VAL A 5 5.06 -3.98 8.84
N THR A 6 3.81 -4.28 8.50
CA THR A 6 3.41 -4.65 7.14
C THR A 6 2.12 -3.95 6.74
N ARG A 7 1.57 -4.28 5.58
CA ARG A 7 0.36 -3.69 5.02
C ARG A 7 -0.64 -4.78 4.64
N PRO A 8 -1.96 -4.51 4.72
CA PRO A 8 -2.96 -5.43 4.23
C PRO A 8 -2.74 -5.79 2.77
N LYS A 9 -3.03 -7.05 2.44
CA LYS A 9 -3.02 -7.53 1.07
C LYS A 9 -4.22 -7.01 0.27
N VAL A 10 -5.37 -6.98 0.92
CA VAL A 10 -6.67 -6.54 0.38
C VAL A 10 -7.23 -5.42 1.25
N GLU A 11 -8.30 -4.78 0.77
CA GLU A 11 -8.93 -3.64 1.45
C GLU A 11 -7.91 -2.54 1.75
N VAL A 12 -7.14 -2.14 0.73
CA VAL A 12 -6.28 -0.96 0.78
C VAL A 12 -6.94 0.17 -0.01
N ASP A 13 -6.63 1.41 0.34
CA ASP A 13 -7.26 2.60 -0.23
C ASP A 13 -6.30 3.39 -1.13
N TYR A 14 -5.22 2.78 -1.62
CA TYR A 14 -4.26 3.52 -2.44
C TYR A 14 -4.87 3.92 -3.79
N PRO A 15 -4.61 5.17 -4.24
CA PRO A 15 -5.00 5.62 -5.57
C PRO A 15 -4.04 5.03 -6.61
N PHE A 16 -4.21 3.74 -6.89
CA PHE A 16 -3.56 3.00 -7.95
C PHE A 16 -4.56 2.71 -9.06
N TRP A 17 -4.10 2.72 -10.32
CA TRP A 17 -4.89 2.16 -11.41
C TRP A 17 -5.05 0.64 -11.20
N THR A 18 -6.07 0.05 -11.83
CA THR A 18 -6.50 -1.33 -11.60
C THR A 18 -5.35 -2.34 -11.64
N GLU A 19 -4.49 -2.27 -12.65
CA GLU A 19 -3.41 -3.22 -12.87
C GLU A 19 -2.32 -3.12 -11.80
N ALA A 20 -2.03 -1.91 -11.30
CA ALA A 20 -1.14 -1.73 -10.15
C ALA A 20 -1.76 -2.28 -8.86
N MET A 21 -3.07 -2.14 -8.68
CA MET A 21 -3.79 -2.77 -7.56
C MET A 21 -3.78 -4.29 -7.66
N ASP A 22 -3.96 -4.86 -8.85
CA ASP A 22 -3.86 -6.30 -9.08
C ASP A 22 -2.45 -6.81 -8.77
N MET A 23 -1.42 -6.07 -9.18
CA MET A 23 -0.03 -6.42 -8.85
C MET A 23 0.26 -6.33 -7.35
N TRP A 24 -0.31 -5.34 -6.66
CA TRP A 24 -0.25 -5.25 -5.20
C TRP A 24 -0.82 -6.51 -4.54
N VAL A 25 -2.05 -6.87 -4.90
CA VAL A 25 -2.73 -8.05 -4.35
C VAL A 25 -1.96 -9.33 -4.72
N LYS A 26 -1.44 -9.45 -5.94
CA LYS A 26 -0.71 -10.63 -6.38
C LYS A 26 0.61 -10.84 -5.61
N THR A 27 1.36 -9.78 -5.36
CA THR A 27 2.74 -9.86 -4.85
C THR A 27 2.84 -9.85 -3.32
N ARG A 28 1.79 -9.44 -2.60
CA ARG A 28 1.80 -9.41 -1.14
C ARG A 28 1.39 -10.74 -0.48
N CYS A 29 2.07 -11.07 0.60
CA CYS A 29 1.68 -12.13 1.53
C CYS A 29 0.59 -11.62 2.49
N PRO A 30 -0.50 -12.39 2.75
CA PRO A 30 -1.42 -12.07 3.84
C PRO A 30 -0.68 -11.98 5.18
N TYR A 31 -0.98 -10.97 5.98
CA TYR A 31 -0.33 -10.81 7.29
C TYR A 31 -0.72 -11.90 8.30
N ASP A 32 -1.82 -12.62 8.07
CA ASP A 32 -2.19 -13.80 8.85
C ASP A 32 -1.18 -14.93 8.72
N THR A 33 -0.59 -15.12 7.52
CA THR A 33 0.49 -16.10 7.33
C THR A 33 1.68 -15.81 8.24
N LEU A 34 2.10 -14.55 8.35
CA LEU A 34 3.18 -14.13 9.26
C LEU A 34 2.82 -14.38 10.73
N LYS A 35 1.56 -14.13 11.11
CA LYS A 35 1.09 -14.38 12.48
C LYS A 35 1.12 -15.87 12.81
N ASP A 36 0.73 -16.72 11.87
CA ASP A 36 0.67 -18.16 12.10
C ASP A 36 2.07 -18.78 12.14
N GLU A 37 2.98 -18.37 11.26
CA GLU A 37 4.40 -18.77 11.32
C GLU A 37 5.06 -18.40 12.65
N LEU A 38 4.77 -17.21 13.18
CA LEU A 38 5.28 -16.78 14.50
C LEU A 38 4.71 -17.63 15.64
N LYS A 39 3.41 -17.98 15.60
CA LYS A 39 2.81 -18.87 16.61
C LYS A 39 3.41 -20.27 16.54
N GLU A 40 3.61 -20.80 15.34
CA GLU A 40 4.24 -22.11 15.12
C GLU A 40 5.68 -22.15 15.66
N ALA A 41 6.39 -21.02 15.59
CA ALA A 41 7.71 -20.85 16.19
C ALA A 41 7.68 -20.68 17.73
N GLY A 42 6.51 -20.74 18.37
CA GLY A 42 6.36 -20.70 19.84
C GLY A 42 6.17 -19.31 20.43
N TYR A 43 5.92 -18.27 19.61
CA TYR A 43 5.67 -16.92 20.12
C TYR A 43 4.21 -16.70 20.51
N GLN A 44 4.00 -15.87 21.53
CA GLN A 44 2.71 -15.21 21.77
C GLN A 44 2.57 -14.01 20.83
N VAL A 45 1.56 -14.05 19.96
CA VAL A 45 1.39 -13.09 18.86
C VAL A 45 0.13 -12.24 19.07
N SER A 46 0.29 -10.92 18.96
CA SER A 46 -0.84 -9.99 18.84
C SER A 46 -0.66 -9.10 17.61
N HIS A 47 -1.76 -8.53 17.11
CA HIS A 47 -1.68 -7.56 16.02
C HIS A 47 -2.70 -6.45 16.19
N SER A 48 -2.40 -5.30 15.59
CA SER A 48 -3.32 -4.18 15.46
C SER A 48 -3.21 -3.59 14.06
N ILE A 49 -4.28 -2.95 13.60
CA ILE A 49 -4.29 -2.20 12.34
C ILE A 49 -4.43 -0.73 12.68
N VAL A 50 -3.44 0.06 12.29
CA VAL A 50 -3.45 1.52 12.45
C VAL A 50 -3.78 2.16 11.11
N ARG A 51 -4.75 3.08 11.12
CA ARG A 51 -5.23 3.81 9.94
C ARG A 51 -4.65 5.22 9.95
N TYR A 52 -4.08 5.63 8.82
CA TYR A 52 -3.47 6.93 8.65
C TYR A 52 -4.11 7.64 7.46
N ALA A 53 -4.72 8.79 7.72
CA ALA A 53 -5.19 9.67 6.66
C ALA A 53 -3.98 10.31 5.97
N CYS A 54 -3.77 10.00 4.70
CA CYS A 54 -2.72 10.51 3.85
C CYS A 54 -3.26 11.63 2.97
N LYS A 55 -2.53 12.76 2.96
CA LYS A 55 -2.75 13.90 2.08
C LYS A 55 -1.39 14.33 1.53
N LEU A 56 -1.24 14.36 0.21
CA LEU A 56 -0.04 14.89 -0.46
C LEU A 56 -0.37 15.42 -1.87
N PRO A 57 0.45 16.32 -2.45
CA PRO A 57 0.25 16.79 -3.81
C PRO A 57 0.18 15.62 -4.80
N VAL A 58 -0.81 15.62 -5.69
CA VAL A 58 -1.01 14.51 -6.64
C VAL A 58 0.22 14.30 -7.54
N LYS A 59 0.93 15.39 -7.89
CA LYS A 59 2.18 15.33 -8.65
C LYS A 59 3.28 14.60 -7.89
N GLN A 60 3.40 14.83 -6.58
CA GLN A 60 4.36 14.12 -5.75
C GLN A 60 4.04 12.63 -5.67
N TRP A 61 2.75 12.27 -5.57
CA TRP A 61 2.32 10.88 -5.61
C TRP A 61 2.68 10.19 -6.93
N GLN A 62 2.43 10.86 -8.06
CA GLN A 62 2.82 10.37 -9.39
C GLN A 62 4.35 10.21 -9.52
N GLU A 63 5.13 11.16 -9.01
CA GLU A 63 6.60 11.06 -8.99
C GLU A 63 7.07 9.88 -8.16
N MET A 64 6.47 9.61 -7.00
CA MET A 64 6.79 8.44 -6.19
C MET A 64 6.54 7.15 -6.99
N ILE A 65 5.38 7.03 -7.64
CA ILE A 65 5.01 5.90 -8.50
C ILE A 65 6.02 5.70 -9.63
N LYS A 66 6.37 6.76 -10.36
CA LYS A 66 7.35 6.72 -11.47
C LYS A 66 8.74 6.29 -10.98
N ASN A 67 9.10 6.66 -9.75
CA ASN A 67 10.32 6.22 -9.07
C ASN A 67 10.21 4.82 -8.45
N ARG A 68 9.11 4.11 -8.66
CA ARG A 68 8.89 2.72 -8.23
C ARG A 68 9.12 2.51 -6.73
N PHE A 69 8.66 3.47 -5.92
CA PHE A 69 8.86 3.47 -4.46
C PHE A 69 8.32 2.21 -3.75
N TRP A 70 7.39 1.49 -4.38
CA TRP A 70 6.99 0.15 -3.98
C TRP A 70 7.22 -0.86 -5.10
N SER A 71 7.56 -2.08 -4.70
CA SER A 71 7.89 -3.18 -5.60
C SER A 71 6.82 -3.55 -6.62
N PRO A 72 5.50 -3.37 -6.42
CA PRO A 72 4.53 -3.62 -7.50
C PRO A 72 4.79 -2.76 -8.74
N PHE A 73 5.34 -1.55 -8.58
CA PHE A 73 5.64 -0.66 -9.70
C PHE A 73 6.86 -1.09 -10.53
N SER A 74 7.71 -1.98 -10.01
CA SER A 74 8.85 -2.48 -10.77
C SER A 74 8.47 -3.42 -11.91
N TYR A 75 7.21 -3.86 -11.96
CA TYR A 75 6.67 -4.70 -13.02
C TYR A 75 6.17 -3.91 -14.24
N PHE A 76 6.23 -2.57 -14.19
CA PHE A 76 5.75 -1.71 -15.25
C PHE A 76 6.92 -0.95 -15.91
N THR A 77 6.82 -0.79 -17.22
CA THR A 77 7.67 0.08 -18.03
C THR A 77 7.42 1.56 -17.71
N ASP A 78 8.34 2.43 -18.10
CA ASP A 78 8.17 3.88 -17.86
C ASP A 78 6.93 4.45 -18.56
N GLU A 79 6.59 3.94 -19.76
CA GLU A 79 5.39 4.33 -20.50
C GLU A 79 4.11 3.90 -19.77
N GLU A 80 4.06 2.66 -19.26
CA GLU A 80 2.92 2.18 -18.47
C GLU A 80 2.75 2.97 -17.16
N LEU A 81 3.85 3.41 -16.54
CA LEU A 81 3.80 4.26 -15.34
C LEU A 81 3.28 5.66 -15.66
N GLU A 82 3.63 6.23 -16.82
CA GLU A 82 3.09 7.52 -17.27
C GLU A 82 1.57 7.42 -17.50
N LEU A 83 1.13 6.42 -18.27
CA LEU A 83 -0.29 6.15 -18.51
C LEU A 83 -1.06 5.86 -17.21
N GLY A 84 -0.45 5.11 -16.28
CA GLY A 84 -1.00 4.86 -14.96
C GLY A 84 -1.19 6.15 -14.15
N CYS A 85 -0.25 7.09 -14.24
CA CYS A 85 -0.35 8.39 -13.59
C CYS A 85 -1.48 9.26 -14.18
N GLU A 86 -1.69 9.22 -15.50
CA GLU A 86 -2.83 9.90 -16.14
C GLU A 86 -4.17 9.29 -15.69
N ARG A 87 -4.24 7.96 -15.62
CA ARG A 87 -5.43 7.26 -15.12
C ARG A 87 -5.77 7.64 -13.69
N ILE A 88 -4.77 7.82 -12.82
CA ILE A 88 -5.01 8.28 -11.44
C ILE A 88 -5.77 9.60 -11.39
N LEU A 89 -5.44 10.56 -12.28
CA LEU A 89 -6.13 11.86 -12.34
C LEU A 89 -7.59 11.74 -12.76
N ILE A 90 -7.94 10.70 -13.52
CA ILE A 90 -9.28 10.47 -14.04
C ILE A 90 -10.11 9.63 -13.05
N GLU A 91 -9.56 8.49 -12.63
CA GLU A 91 -10.23 7.49 -11.79
C GLU A 91 -10.42 7.98 -10.34
N PHE A 92 -9.51 8.84 -9.85
CA PHE A 92 -9.53 9.35 -8.47
C PHE A 92 -9.72 10.86 -8.40
N LYS A 93 -10.33 11.47 -9.42
CA LYS A 93 -10.58 12.92 -9.47
C LYS A 93 -11.37 13.45 -8.26
N ASP A 94 -12.27 12.63 -7.72
CA ASP A 94 -13.12 12.93 -6.57
C ASP A 94 -12.35 12.90 -5.24
N ARG A 95 -11.14 12.35 -5.25
CA ARG A 95 -10.22 12.30 -4.11
C ARG A 95 -9.13 13.38 -4.18
N ILE A 96 -9.13 14.20 -5.23
CA ILE A 96 -8.21 15.31 -5.40
C ILE A 96 -8.94 16.59 -5.01
N ASP A 97 -8.41 17.32 -4.03
CA ASP A 97 -8.99 18.60 -3.60
C ASP A 97 -8.64 19.74 -4.57
N GLU A 98 -9.26 20.91 -4.33
CA GLU A 98 -9.05 22.12 -5.15
C GLU A 98 -7.60 22.62 -5.16
N ASP A 99 -6.82 22.27 -4.14
CA ASP A 99 -5.40 22.59 -4.02
C ASP A 99 -4.50 21.56 -4.73
N GLY A 100 -5.08 20.53 -5.35
CA GLY A 100 -4.35 19.49 -6.08
C GLY A 100 -3.71 18.42 -5.18
N PHE A 101 -4.22 18.23 -3.97
CA PHE A 101 -3.79 17.16 -3.07
C PHE A 101 -4.71 15.95 -3.21
N ILE A 102 -4.10 14.76 -3.34
CA ILE A 102 -4.82 13.50 -3.35
C ILE A 102 -4.96 12.96 -1.92
N HIS A 103 -6.15 12.47 -1.59
CA HIS A 103 -6.51 11.96 -0.27
C HIS A 103 -6.75 10.45 -0.28
N PHE A 104 -6.13 9.74 0.66
CA PHE A 104 -6.32 8.30 0.84
C PHE A 104 -6.00 7.85 2.26
N GLU A 105 -6.30 6.60 2.60
CA GLU A 105 -5.95 5.98 3.88
C GLU A 105 -4.83 4.93 3.72
N ASP A 106 -3.69 5.11 4.40
CA ASP A 106 -2.70 4.02 4.59
C ASP A 106 -3.09 3.19 5.82
N ARG A 107 -2.99 1.87 5.68
CA ARG A 107 -3.27 0.90 6.75
C ARG A 107 -2.00 0.15 7.06
N LEU A 108 -1.49 0.32 8.28
CA LEU A 108 -0.34 -0.42 8.77
C LEU A 108 -0.80 -1.54 9.69
N VAL A 109 -0.37 -2.76 9.40
CA VAL A 109 -0.52 -3.91 10.29
C VAL A 109 0.72 -3.97 11.18
N LEU A 110 0.52 -3.84 12.48
CA LEU A 110 1.56 -3.96 13.50
C LEU A 110 1.40 -5.32 14.17
N ILE A 111 2.32 -6.26 13.90
CA ILE A 111 2.35 -7.57 14.55
C ILE A 111 3.43 -7.52 15.64
N THR A 112 3.06 -7.84 16.87
CA THR A 112 4.01 -7.97 17.98
C THR A 112 4.10 -9.43 18.41
N ALA A 113 5.32 -9.90 18.66
CA ALA A 113 5.58 -11.26 19.12
C ALA A 113 6.57 -11.27 20.30
N HIS A 114 6.23 -12.02 21.35
CA HIS A 114 7.03 -12.19 22.55
C HIS A 114 7.05 -13.67 22.97
N VAL A 115 8.05 -14.04 23.77
CA VAL A 115 8.21 -15.39 24.31
C VAL A 115 7.33 -15.53 25.55
#